data_AF-A0A9P4HCE1-F1
#
_entry.id   AF-A0A9P4HCE1-F1
#
_cell.length_a   1.000
_cell.length_b   1.000
_cell.length_c   1.000
_cell.angle_alpha   90.00
_cell.angle_beta   90.00
_cell.angle_gamma   90.00
#
_symmetry.space_group_name_H-M   'P 1'
#
loop_
_entity.id
_entity.type
_entity.pdbx_description
1 polymer ?
#
loop_
_entity_poly.entity_id
_entity_poly.type
_entity_poly.pdbx_seq_one_letter_code
_entity_poly.pdbx_strand_id
1 'polypeptide(L)'
;YIWIDSLCIIQDSAADWAQEASRMCAVYMHASITFATIDSSASETGLLIAGGDRRCVRLGEEWGPIYARTYSHSGLDDPRATQLDGSPARILDTRGWCL
;
A
#
# COMPACT_ATOMS: atom_id res chain seq x y z
N TYR A 1 -2.37 11.83 -10.29
CA TYR A 1 -0.96 11.47 -10.51
C TYR A 1 -0.73 10.20 -9.73
N ILE A 2 -0.08 9.18 -10.30
CA ILE A 2 0.25 7.95 -9.55
C ILE A 2 1.53 8.19 -8.75
N TRP A 3 1.53 7.89 -7.45
CA TRP A 3 2.72 8.04 -6.60
C TRP A 3 3.24 6.66 -6.17
N ILE A 4 4.52 6.43 -6.45
CA ILE A 4 5.19 5.15 -6.27
C ILE A 4 6.48 5.40 -5.50
N ASP A 5 6.58 4.87 -4.28
CA ASP A 5 7.73 5.04 -3.40
C ASP A 5 9.05 4.60 -4.05
N SER A 6 9.06 3.45 -4.71
CA SER A 6 10.21 2.89 -5.42
C SER A 6 10.71 3.73 -6.60
N LEU A 7 9.90 4.66 -7.10
CA LEU A 7 10.29 5.61 -8.15
C LEU A 7 10.60 7.01 -7.61
N CYS A 8 10.09 7.32 -6.42
CA CYS A 8 10.21 8.64 -5.81
C CYS A 8 11.24 8.69 -4.67
N ILE A 9 11.68 7.56 -4.13
CA ILE A 9 12.72 7.45 -3.11
C ILE A 9 13.93 6.72 -3.69
N ILE A 10 15.06 7.41 -3.76
CA ILE A 10 16.35 6.85 -4.13
C ILE A 10 16.79 5.88 -3.05
N GLN A 11 16.96 4.61 -3.43
CA GLN A 11 17.42 3.56 -2.52
C GLN A 11 18.80 3.90 -1.96
N ASP A 12 19.03 3.54 -0.70
CA ASP A 12 20.28 3.76 0.05
C ASP A 12 20.69 5.25 0.24
N SER A 13 19.82 6.21 -0.10
CA SER A 13 20.03 7.63 0.15
C SER A 13 19.25 8.10 1.38
N ALA A 14 19.92 8.23 2.52
CA ALA A 14 19.29 8.70 3.75
C ALA A 14 18.71 10.13 3.63
N ALA A 15 19.35 10.99 2.84
CA ALA A 15 18.89 12.37 2.62
C ALA A 15 17.61 12.43 1.78
N ASP A 16 17.55 11.64 0.70
CA ASP A 16 16.37 11.57 -0.17
C ASP A 16 15.19 10.89 0.56
N TRP A 17 15.48 9.82 1.32
CA TRP A 17 14.50 9.18 2.19
C TRP A 17 13.87 10.18 3.16
N ALA A 18 14.67 10.98 3.87
CA ALA A 18 14.14 11.94 4.84
C ALA A 18 13.21 12.98 4.18
N GLN A 19 13.54 13.41 2.97
CA GLN A 19 12.73 14.35 2.21
C GLN A 19 11.42 13.72 1.75
N GLU A 20 11.48 12.61 1.04
CA GLU A 20 10.32 12.03 0.36
C GLU A 20 9.41 11.25 1.32
N ALA A 21 9.97 10.63 2.37
CA ALA A 21 9.19 10.01 3.43
C ALA A 21 8.36 11.04 4.21
N SER A 22 8.86 12.27 4.41
CA SER A 22 8.08 13.34 5.06
C SER A 22 6.82 13.73 4.27
N ARG A 23 6.85 13.54 2.94
CA ARG A 23 5.74 13.85 2.04
C ARG A 23 4.74 12.70 1.95
N MET A 24 5.13 11.47 2.32
CA MET A 24 4.27 10.29 2.26
C MET A 24 2.96 10.52 3.01
N CYS A 25 3.00 11.04 4.25
CA CYS A 25 1.78 11.25 5.03
C CYS A 25 0.72 12.07 4.27
N ALA A 26 1.13 13.18 3.63
CA ALA A 26 0.24 14.00 2.82
C ALA A 26 -0.24 13.27 1.56
N VAL A 27 0.64 12.52 0.89
CA VAL A 27 0.27 11.73 -0.30
C VAL A 27 -0.76 10.65 0.03
N TYR A 28 -0.55 9.85 1.08
CA TYR A 28 -1.50 8.83 1.51
C TYR A 28 -2.82 9.44 1.98
N MET A 29 -2.77 10.55 2.73
CA MET A 29 -3.97 11.20 3.26
C MET A 29 -4.87 11.77 2.16
N HIS A 30 -4.29 12.20 1.04
CA HIS A 30 -5.02 12.80 -0.08
C HIS A 30 -5.19 11.85 -1.28
N ALA A 31 -4.79 10.58 -1.14
CA ALA A 31 -5.01 9.56 -2.16
C ALA A 31 -6.51 9.22 -2.26
N SER A 32 -6.99 9.04 -3.49
CA SER A 32 -8.33 8.48 -3.71
C SER A 32 -8.30 6.97 -3.52
N ILE A 33 -7.19 6.32 -3.87
CA ILE A 33 -7.01 4.87 -3.78
C ILE A 33 -5.57 4.56 -3.37
N THR A 34 -5.41 3.71 -2.36
CA THR A 34 -4.10 3.12 -2.00
C THR A 34 -4.05 1.67 -2.48
N PHE A 35 -3.11 1.35 -3.36
CA PHE A 35 -2.78 -0.01 -3.74
C PHE A 35 -1.73 -0.57 -2.78
N ALA A 36 -2.03 -1.70 -2.13
CA ALA A 36 -1.06 -2.37 -1.27
C ALA A 36 -0.86 -3.81 -1.72
N THR A 37 0.41 -4.18 -1.94
CA THR A 37 0.83 -5.53 -2.36
C THR A 37 0.99 -6.45 -1.15
N ILE A 38 -0.04 -6.54 -0.32
CA ILE A 38 0.01 -7.25 0.98
C ILE A 38 0.30 -8.75 0.87
N ASP A 39 -0.06 -9.38 -0.25
CA ASP A 39 0.16 -10.80 -0.48
C ASP A 39 1.43 -11.11 -1.28
N SER A 40 2.19 -10.08 -1.64
CA SER A 40 3.40 -10.23 -2.43
C SER A 40 4.60 -10.36 -1.49
N SER A 41 5.35 -11.45 -1.60
CA SER A 41 6.55 -11.66 -0.78
C SER A 41 7.70 -10.73 -1.14
N ALA A 42 7.75 -10.22 -2.37
CA ALA A 42 8.83 -9.38 -2.87
C ALA A 42 8.36 -8.44 -4.00
N SER A 43 9.20 -7.48 -4.38
CA SER A 43 8.91 -6.54 -5.47
C SER A 43 8.92 -7.21 -6.85
N GLU A 44 9.56 -8.38 -6.99
CA GLU A 44 9.52 -9.15 -8.24
C GLU A 44 8.23 -9.95 -8.40
N THR A 45 7.42 -10.08 -7.33
CA THR A 45 6.14 -10.78 -7.37
C THR A 45 4.98 -9.82 -7.61
N GLY A 46 4.10 -10.17 -8.56
CA GLY A 46 2.98 -9.32 -8.97
C GLY A 46 1.86 -9.23 -7.93
N LEU A 47 1.04 -8.18 -8.04
CA LEU A 47 -0.14 -7.96 -7.18
C LEU A 47 -1.28 -8.98 -7.44
N LEU A 48 -1.33 -9.54 -8.65
CA LEU A 48 -2.46 -10.38 -9.10
C LEU A 48 -2.24 -11.84 -8.71
N ILE A 49 -2.84 -12.25 -7.60
CA ILE A 49 -2.90 -13.67 -7.23
C ILE A 49 -4.02 -14.36 -8.02
N ALA A 50 -3.72 -15.52 -8.59
CA ALA A 50 -4.69 -16.36 -9.28
C ALA A 50 -5.71 -16.96 -8.30
N GLY A 51 -6.99 -17.01 -8.70
CA GLY A 51 -8.02 -17.79 -8.00
C GLY A 51 -8.65 -17.17 -6.74
N GLY A 52 -8.36 -15.91 -6.39
CA GLY A 52 -9.10 -15.25 -5.30
C GLY A 52 -10.44 -14.66 -5.73
N ASP A 53 -11.41 -14.62 -4.82
CA ASP A 53 -12.68 -13.90 -5.00
C ASP A 53 -12.40 -12.41 -5.22
N ARG A 54 -12.62 -11.93 -6.44
CA ARG A 54 -12.46 -10.53 -6.82
C ARG A 54 -13.84 -9.93 -7.01
N ARG A 55 -14.12 -8.87 -6.28
CA ARG A 55 -15.37 -8.12 -6.38
C ARG A 55 -15.16 -6.87 -7.21
N CYS A 56 -16.11 -6.59 -8.09
CA CYS A 56 -16.16 -5.30 -8.79
C CYS A 56 -16.69 -4.24 -7.82
N VAL A 57 -15.90 -3.19 -7.61
CA VAL A 57 -16.21 -2.01 -6.83
C VAL A 57 -16.27 -0.84 -7.80
N ARG A 58 -17.33 -0.03 -7.71
CA ARG A 58 -17.41 1.24 -8.41
C ARG A 58 -16.99 2.36 -7.46
N LEU A 59 -15.97 3.11 -7.85
CA LEU A 59 -15.54 4.32 -7.15
C LEU A 59 -15.94 5.50 -8.03
N GLY A 60 -16.99 6.22 -7.69
CA GLY A 60 -17.47 7.34 -8.51
C GLY A 60 -17.94 6.96 -9.93
N GLU A 61 -18.35 7.97 -10.71
CA GLU A 61 -18.79 7.81 -12.11
C GLU A 61 -17.63 7.94 -13.11
N GLU A 62 -16.54 8.58 -12.69
CA GLU A 62 -15.36 8.87 -13.50
C GLU A 62 -14.39 7.69 -13.63
N TRP A 63 -14.53 6.67 -12.78
CA TRP A 63 -13.66 5.49 -12.81
C TRP A 63 -14.34 4.32 -13.53
N GLY A 64 -13.53 3.59 -14.30
CA GLY A 64 -13.91 2.26 -14.81
C GLY A 64 -14.11 1.25 -13.68
N PRO A 65 -14.59 0.02 -13.99
CA PRO A 65 -14.77 -1.01 -12.99
C PRO A 65 -13.44 -1.38 -12.31
N ILE A 66 -13.38 -1.29 -10.99
CA ILE A 66 -12.21 -1.67 -10.19
C ILE A 66 -12.48 -3.03 -9.56
N TYR A 67 -11.55 -3.96 -9.71
CA TYR A 67 -11.67 -5.29 -9.12
C TYR A 67 -10.79 -5.39 -7.88
N ALA A 68 -11.40 -5.55 -6.72
CA ALA A 68 -10.72 -5.63 -5.43
C ALA A 68 -11.05 -6.93 -4.70
N ARG A 69 -10.10 -7.42 -3.90
CA ARG A 69 -10.34 -8.49 -2.94
C ARG A 69 -10.68 -7.87 -1.59
N THR A 70 -11.71 -8.39 -0.92
CA THR A 70 -12.01 -8.01 0.46
C THR A 70 -11.07 -8.73 1.42
N TYR A 71 -10.30 -7.99 2.20
CA TYR A 71 -9.53 -8.52 3.32
C TYR A 71 -10.30 -8.35 4.63
N SER A 72 -10.26 -9.38 5.49
CA SER A 72 -10.73 -9.23 6.87
C SER A 72 -9.77 -8.33 7.64
N HIS A 73 -10.29 -7.53 8.58
CA HIS A 73 -9.49 -6.55 9.33
C HIS A 73 -8.35 -7.19 10.14
N SER A 74 -8.53 -8.44 10.58
CA SER A 74 -7.52 -9.28 11.25
C SER A 74 -6.43 -9.81 10.32
N GLY A 75 -6.60 -9.71 9.01
CA GLY A 75 -5.60 -10.13 8.01
C GLY A 75 -4.61 -9.02 7.64
N LEU A 76 -4.77 -7.82 8.22
CA LEU A 76 -3.89 -6.67 7.97
C LEU A 76 -2.84 -6.48 9.06
N ASP A 77 -2.84 -7.31 10.10
CA ASP A 77 -1.82 -7.27 11.14
C ASP A 77 -0.55 -7.97 10.61
N ASP A 78 0.59 -7.32 10.72
CA ASP A 78 1.89 -7.91 10.41
C ASP A 78 2.42 -8.61 11.68
N PRO A 79 2.43 -9.96 11.73
CA PRO A 79 2.90 -10.68 12.91
C PRO A 79 4.42 -10.50 13.15
N ARG A 80 5.15 -9.89 12.21
CA ARG A 80 6.59 -9.66 12.31
C ARG A 80 6.94 -8.24 12.75
N ALA A 81 5.97 -7.34 12.84
CA ALA A 81 6.21 -5.94 13.17
C ALA A 81 5.30 -5.51 14.33
N THR A 82 5.91 -4.81 15.31
CA THR A 82 5.21 -4.23 16.44
C THR A 82 5.48 -2.73 16.41
N GLN A 83 4.43 -1.92 16.53
CA GLN A 83 4.61 -0.47 16.60
C GLN A 83 5.35 -0.10 17.91
N LEU A 84 5.90 1.12 17.94
CA LEU A 84 6.63 1.65 19.11
C LEU A 84 5.78 1.72 20.39
N ASP A 85 4.45 1.73 20.26
CA ASP A 85 3.50 1.72 21.37
C ASP A 85 3.09 0.31 21.84
N GLY A 86 3.64 -0.74 21.22
CA GLY A 86 3.33 -2.14 21.53
C GLY A 86 2.08 -2.68 20.84
N SER A 87 1.41 -1.90 19.99
CA SER A 87 0.31 -2.38 19.17
C SER A 87 0.81 -3.22 17.98
N PRO A 88 -0.03 -4.14 17.44
CA PRO A 88 0.31 -4.88 16.23
C PRO A 88 0.52 -3.89 15.09
N ALA A 89 1.70 -3.91 14.47
CA ALA A 89 1.89 -3.10 13.26
C ALA A 89 1.05 -3.69 12.14
N ARG A 90 0.53 -2.82 11.29
CA ARG A 90 -0.29 -3.23 10.15
C ARG A 90 0.61 -3.42 8.95
N ILE A 91 0.26 -4.32 8.05
CA ILE A 91 1.01 -4.59 6.81
C ILE A 91 1.14 -3.29 5.97
N LEU A 92 0.17 -2.38 6.08
CA LEU A 92 0.21 -1.06 5.43
C LEU A 92 1.21 -0.09 6.06
N ASP A 93 1.65 -0.33 7.30
CA ASP A 93 2.67 0.51 7.97
C ASP A 93 4.07 0.23 7.40
N THR A 94 4.25 -0.89 6.69
CA THR A 94 5.54 -1.29 6.11
C THR A 94 5.57 -1.22 4.59
N ARG A 95 4.43 -1.37 3.89
CA ARG A 95 4.36 -1.36 2.40
C ARG A 95 3.01 -0.85 1.86
N GLY A 96 3.03 0.20 1.03
CA GLY A 96 1.85 0.76 0.36
C GLY A 96 2.21 1.63 -0.86
N TRP A 97 1.23 1.86 -1.75
CA TRP A 97 1.34 2.67 -2.98
C TRP A 97 0.07 3.51 -3.12
N CYS A 98 0.11 4.75 -3.63
CA CYS A 98 -1.06 5.65 -3.64
C CYS A 98 -1.37 6.27 -5.00
N LEU A 99 -2.65 6.52 -5.25
CA LEU A 99 -3.17 7.15 -6.47
C LEU A 99 -4.16 8.28 -6.17
#